data_AF-A0AAD0BVF0-F1
#
_entry.id   AF-A0AAD0BVF0-F1
#
_cell.length_a   1.000
_cell.length_b   1.000
_cell.length_c   1.000
_cell.angle_alpha   90.00
_cell.angle_beta   90.00
_cell.angle_gamma   90.00
#
_symmetry.space_group_name_H-M   'P 1'
#
loop_
_entity.id
_entity.type
_entity.pdbx_description
1 polymer ?
#
loop_
_entity_poly.entity_id
_entity_poly.type
_entity_poly.pdbx_seq_one_letter_code
_entity_poly.pdbx_strand_id
1 'polypeptide(L)'
;MPASAALLQIPLRLLDDRYGPGNVDEAEDMLIGIVQAEMGEQATCSFDFDTRHANPWFHQLLLEPRVAGKPATQEQLQAMAVRLMALGLH
;
A
#
# COMPACT_ATOMS: atom_id res chain seq x y z
N MET A 1 2.96 -7.60 -22.54
CA MET A 1 2.14 -7.62 -21.31
C MET A 1 3.10 -7.48 -20.15
N PRO A 2 3.22 -6.33 -19.47
CA PRO A 2 4.11 -6.26 -18.33
C PRO A 2 3.50 -7.08 -17.19
N ALA A 3 4.35 -7.81 -16.48
CA ALA A 3 3.97 -8.51 -15.26
C ALA A 3 3.13 -7.57 -14.40
N SER A 4 1.93 -7.99 -13.98
CA SER A 4 1.18 -7.26 -12.96
C SER A 4 2.14 -7.01 -11.82
N ALA A 5 2.52 -5.75 -11.63
CA ALA A 5 3.32 -5.33 -10.50
C ALA A 5 2.64 -5.86 -9.23
N ALA A 6 3.44 -6.32 -8.29
CA ALA A 6 3.00 -6.77 -6.97
C ALA A 6 2.46 -5.56 -6.19
N LEU A 7 1.23 -5.16 -6.49
CA LEU A 7 0.60 -3.96 -5.96
C LEU A 7 -0.39 -4.32 -4.86
N LEU A 8 -0.26 -3.66 -3.72
CA LEU A 8 -1.30 -3.63 -2.70
C LEU A 8 -2.22 -2.44 -3.00
N GLN A 9 -3.52 -2.71 -2.99
CA GLN A 9 -4.56 -1.73 -3.27
C GLN A 9 -5.20 -1.33 -1.94
N ILE A 10 -5.07 -0.06 -1.58
CA ILE A 10 -5.59 0.48 -0.32
C ILE A 10 -6.61 1.58 -0.67
N PRO A 11 -7.90 1.42 -0.34
CA PRO A 11 -8.89 2.46 -0.59
C PRO A 11 -8.56 3.77 0.14
N LEU A 12 -8.51 4.89 -0.58
CA LEU A 12 -8.14 6.19 0.02
C LEU A 12 -9.09 6.61 1.14
N ARG A 13 -10.38 6.31 0.99
CA ARG A 13 -11.39 6.57 2.04
C ARG A 13 -11.02 5.96 3.40
N LEU A 14 -10.36 4.79 3.42
CA LEU A 14 -9.99 4.13 4.67
C LEU A 14 -8.77 4.80 5.30
N LEU A 15 -7.88 5.35 4.48
CA LEU A 15 -6.77 6.19 4.97
C LEU A 15 -7.31 7.50 5.54
N ASP A 16 -8.21 8.18 4.81
CA ASP A 16 -8.84 9.43 5.27
C ASP A 16 -9.65 9.23 6.56
N ASP A 17 -10.39 8.11 6.68
CA ASP A 17 -11.16 7.78 7.89
C ASP A 17 -10.23 7.54 9.10
N ARG A 18 -9.04 6.99 8.89
CA ARG A 18 -8.11 6.60 9.95
C ARG A 18 -7.16 7.72 10.37
N TYR A 19 -6.62 8.46 9.42
CA TYR A 19 -5.59 9.47 9.63
C TYR A 19 -6.12 10.90 9.50
N GLY A 20 -7.33 11.07 8.96
CA GLY A 20 -7.90 12.37 8.63
C GLY A 20 -7.60 12.79 7.20
N PRO A 21 -8.46 13.63 6.59
CA PRO A 21 -8.31 14.03 5.20
C PRO A 21 -7.02 14.81 4.99
N GLY A 22 -6.17 14.33 4.07
CA GLY A 22 -4.89 14.97 3.71
C GLY A 22 -3.70 14.60 4.59
N ASN A 23 -3.86 13.75 5.61
CA ASN A 23 -2.75 13.21 6.42
C ASN A 23 -2.14 11.96 5.78
N VAL A 24 -1.80 12.09 4.50
CA VAL A 24 -1.22 11.00 3.71
C VAL A 24 0.19 10.65 4.22
N ASP A 25 0.95 11.64 4.70
CA ASP A 25 2.31 11.44 5.22
C ASP A 25 2.37 10.42 6.38
N GLU A 26 1.43 10.51 7.35
CA GLU A 26 1.36 9.55 8.46
C GLU A 26 0.96 8.14 7.99
N ALA A 27 0.11 8.06 6.97
CA ALA A 27 -0.25 6.79 6.36
C ALA A 27 0.94 6.18 5.61
N GLU A 28 1.73 6.98 4.88
CA GLU A 28 2.92 6.54 4.16
C GLU A 28 3.98 5.98 5.09
N ASP A 29 4.29 6.66 6.20
CA ASP A 29 5.26 6.18 7.20
C ASP A 29 4.85 4.82 7.78
N MET A 30 3.56 4.65 8.08
CA MET A 30 3.03 3.38 8.59
C MET A 30 3.12 2.27 7.53
N LEU A 31 2.80 2.57 6.28
CA LEU A 31 2.89 1.62 5.16
C LEU A 31 4.34 1.20 4.87
N ILE A 32 5.28 2.14 4.92
CA ILE A 32 6.72 1.86 4.85
C ILE A 32 7.12 0.91 5.98
N GLY A 33 6.65 1.15 7.21
CA GLY A 33 6.91 0.27 8.35
C GLY A 33 6.38 -1.17 8.14
N ILE A 34 5.20 -1.33 7.55
CA ILE A 34 4.66 -2.66 7.21
C ILE A 34 5.55 -3.35 6.16
N VAL A 35 5.95 -2.61 5.12
CA VAL A 35 6.82 -3.14 4.06
C VAL A 35 8.16 -3.60 4.63
N GLN A 36 8.79 -2.78 5.46
CA GLN A 36 10.06 -3.11 6.11
C GLN A 36 9.93 -4.28 7.09
N ALA A 37 8.80 -4.42 7.79
CA ALA A 37 8.56 -5.55 8.67
C ALA A 37 8.44 -6.89 7.91
N GLU A 38 7.89 -6.89 6.70
CA GLU A 38 7.66 -8.11 5.91
C GLU A 38 8.79 -8.43 4.91
N MET A 39 9.52 -7.42 4.45
CA MET A 39 10.57 -7.57 3.43
C MET A 39 11.98 -7.24 3.93
N GLY A 40 12.10 -6.76 5.17
CA GLY A 40 13.35 -6.31 5.79
C GLY A 40 13.57 -4.80 5.69
N GLU A 41 14.41 -4.25 6.58
CA GLU A 41 14.64 -2.80 6.74
C GLU A 41 15.14 -2.09 5.47
N GLN A 42 15.75 -2.82 4.54
CA GLN A 42 16.23 -2.28 3.25
C GLN A 42 15.13 -2.22 2.18
N ALA A 43 13.93 -2.71 2.49
CA ALA A 43 12.80 -2.64 1.58
C ALA A 43 12.33 -1.19 1.42
N THR A 44 11.97 -0.85 0.20
CA THR A 44 11.38 0.42 -0.19
C THR A 44 10.02 0.18 -0.81
N CYS A 45 9.21 1.21 -0.92
CA CYS A 45 7.96 1.15 -1.65
C CYS A 45 7.77 2.40 -2.50
N SER A 46 7.00 2.27 -3.57
CA SER A 46 6.48 3.42 -4.31
C SER A 46 4.98 3.51 -4.12
N PHE A 47 4.52 4.75 -4.01
CA PHE A 47 3.12 5.12 -3.87
C PHE A 47 2.63 5.69 -5.19
N ASP A 48 1.52 5.16 -5.69
CA ASP A 48 0.81 5.70 -6.85
C ASP A 48 -0.68 5.83 -6.51
N PHE A 49 -1.39 6.78 -7.11
CA PHE A 49 -2.79 7.03 -6.79
C PHE A 49 -3.67 6.72 -8.01
N ASP A 50 -4.53 5.71 -7.88
CA ASP A 50 -5.56 5.44 -8.87
C ASP A 50 -6.80 6.29 -8.58
N THR A 51 -6.81 7.51 -9.10
CA THR A 51 -7.94 8.44 -9.03
C THR A 51 -8.73 8.51 -10.33
N ARG A 52 -8.56 7.53 -11.23
CA ARG A 52 -9.15 7.57 -12.59
C ARG A 52 -10.68 7.45 -12.57
N HIS A 53 -11.22 6.83 -11.52
CA HIS A 53 -12.66 6.69 -11.38
C HIS A 53 -13.31 8.03 -10.97
N ALA A 54 -14.45 8.37 -11.56
CA ALA A 54 -15.10 9.66 -11.30
C ALA A 54 -15.62 9.80 -9.85
N ASN A 55 -15.99 8.68 -9.23
CA ASN A 55 -16.41 8.64 -7.83
C ASN A 55 -15.20 8.40 -6.90
N PRO A 56 -14.87 9.32 -5.97
CA PRO A 56 -13.75 9.20 -5.03
C PRO A 56 -13.79 7.98 -4.13
N TRP A 57 -14.96 7.38 -3.93
CA TRP A 57 -15.12 6.14 -3.17
C TRP A 57 -14.29 4.97 -3.74
N PHE A 58 -13.98 5.02 -5.04
CA PHE A 58 -13.19 4.01 -5.73
C PHE A 58 -11.72 4.42 -5.91
N HIS A 59 -11.31 5.57 -5.36
CA HIS A 59 -9.91 5.98 -5.41
C HIS A 59 -9.08 5.13 -4.47
N GLN A 60 -7.89 4.76 -4.93
CA GLN A 60 -7.02 3.83 -4.23
C GLN A 60 -5.58 4.33 -4.25
N LEU A 61 -4.88 4.10 -3.16
CA LEU A 61 -3.43 4.11 -3.09
C LEU A 61 -2.93 2.74 -3.57
N LEU A 62 -2.07 2.76 -4.58
CA LEU A 62 -1.34 1.62 -5.08
C LEU A 62 0.05 1.63 -4.45
N LEU A 63 0.30 0.66 -3.59
CA LEU A 63 1.60 0.47 -2.94
C LEU A 63 2.37 -0.62 -3.68
N GLU A 64 3.56 -0.31 -4.17
CA GLU A 64 4.48 -1.28 -4.78
C GLU A 64 5.71 -1.52 -3.89
N PRO A 65 5.74 -2.60 -3.10
CA PRO A 65 6.88 -2.93 -2.25
C PRO A 65 8.01 -3.59 -3.05
N ARG A 66 9.25 -3.18 -2.80
CA ARG A 66 10.46 -3.66 -3.47
C ARG A 66 11.61 -3.83 -2.49
N VAL A 67 12.46 -4.84 -2.71
CA VAL A 67 13.73 -5.01 -1.99
C VAL A 67 14.81 -5.43 -2.97
N ALA A 68 15.98 -4.76 -2.94
CA ALA A 68 17.09 -5.01 -3.86
C ALA A 68 16.65 -5.05 -5.35
N GLY A 69 15.74 -4.16 -5.75
CA GLY A 69 15.21 -4.06 -7.11
C GLY A 69 14.18 -5.14 -7.50
N LYS A 70 13.84 -6.06 -6.59
CA LYS A 70 12.84 -7.11 -6.82
C LYS A 70 11.50 -6.73 -6.17
N PRO A 71 10.36 -6.95 -6.85
CA PRO A 71 9.05 -6.77 -6.24
C PRO A 71 8.80 -7.80 -5.12
N ALA A 72 7.88 -7.50 -4.23
CA ALA A 72 7.40 -8.45 -3.22
C ALA A 72 6.90 -9.76 -3.86
N THR A 73 7.13 -10.88 -3.16
CA THR A 73 6.51 -12.16 -3.52
C THR A 73 5.03 -12.16 -3.16
N GLN A 74 4.26 -13.08 -3.76
CA GLN A 74 2.83 -13.23 -3.45
C GLN A 74 2.58 -13.50 -1.96
N GLU A 75 3.44 -14.27 -1.30
CA GLU A 75 3.34 -14.56 0.14
C GLU A 75 3.55 -13.31 0.98
N GLN A 76 4.53 -12.48 0.62
CA GLN A 76 4.79 -11.21 1.29
C GLN A 76 3.63 -10.22 1.10
N LEU A 77 3.10 -10.12 -0.13
CA LEU A 77 1.90 -9.31 -0.39
C LEU A 77 0.71 -9.79 0.44
N GLN A 78 0.50 -11.10 0.53
CA GLN A 78 -0.59 -11.65 1.32
C GLN A 78 -0.42 -11.35 2.81
N ALA A 79 0.79 -11.45 3.34
CA ALA A 79 1.09 -11.10 4.73
C ALA A 79 0.85 -9.61 5.02
N MET A 80 1.28 -8.73 4.12
CA MET A 80 1.00 -7.30 4.21
C MET A 80 -0.51 -7.01 4.12
N ALA A 81 -1.23 -7.64 3.20
CA ALA A 81 -2.69 -7.50 3.08
C ALA A 81 -3.41 -7.92 4.36
N VAL A 82 -2.97 -9.01 5.03
CA VAL A 82 -3.51 -9.43 6.33
C VAL A 82 -3.28 -8.37 7.40
N ARG A 83 -2.10 -7.74 7.44
CA ARG A 83 -1.84 -6.63 8.37
C ARG A 83 -2.71 -5.41 8.07
N LEU A 84 -2.88 -5.05 6.79
CA LEU A 84 -3.76 -3.96 6.38
C LEU A 84 -5.21 -4.22 6.76
N MET A 85 -5.71 -5.45 6.59
CA MET A 85 -7.04 -5.85 7.06
C MET A 85 -7.17 -5.72 8.58
N ALA A 86 -6.16 -6.11 9.36
CA ALA A 86 -6.15 -5.93 10.81
C ALA A 86 -6.18 -4.45 11.23
N LEU A 87 -5.70 -3.55 10.37
CA LEU A 87 -5.77 -2.09 10.54
C LEU A 87 -7.05 -1.48 9.93
N GLY A 88 -7.93 -2.29 9.31
CA GLY A 88 -9.14 -1.80 8.64
C GLY A 88 -8.88 -1.00 7.37
N LEU A 89 -7.76 -1.27 6.68
CA LEU A 89 -7.28 -0.54 5.50
C LEU A 89 -7.33 -1.38 4.21
N HIS A 90 -8.13 -2.45 4.17
CA HIS A 90 -8.22 -3.36 3.02
C HIS A 90 -9.65 -3.92 2.88
#